data_AF-A0A8J2LK84-F1
#
_entry.id   AF-A0A8J2LK84-F1
#
_cell.length_a   1.000
_cell.length_b   1.000
_cell.length_c   1.000
_cell.angle_alpha   90.00
_cell.angle_beta   90.00
_cell.angle_gamma   90.00
#
_symmetry.space_group_name_H-M   'P 1'
#
loop_
_entity.id
_entity.type
_entity.pdbx_description
1 polymer ?
#
loop_
_entity_poly.entity_id
_entity_poly.type
_entity_poly.pdbx_seq_one_letter_code
_entity_poly.pdbx_strand_id
1 'polypeptide(L)'
;LSLYFFKIETPGCSSGFENISTSYHSLECEFESFTVLNFTYLADKDFASQVLGILIVNSLVYIVYYMLMKFIHNEYKGGMWLQTSIYSAMAICLWVPSLKFFTTLLTSWDKAPAESRERNQDCFLLGFYDFHDAWHFLSAAALFCSFLVLLTIDDDLIATSKADIAVF
;
A
#
# COMPACT_ATOMS: atom_id res chain seq x y z
N LEU A 1 -16.49 3.42 32.49
CA LEU A 1 -15.18 3.61 31.82
C LEU A 1 -15.44 3.75 30.33
N SER A 2 -16.02 4.87 29.89
CA SER A 2 -15.31 6.00 29.27
C SER A 2 -14.28 5.57 28.22
N LEU A 3 -14.77 5.11 27.07
CA LEU A 3 -14.02 5.08 25.82
C LEU A 3 -13.85 6.53 25.38
N TYR A 4 -12.74 7.14 25.82
CA TYR A 4 -12.23 8.34 25.20
C TYR A 4 -11.89 7.99 23.75
N PHE A 5 -12.85 8.20 22.86
CA PHE A 5 -12.56 8.51 21.46
C PHE A 5 -11.57 9.67 21.50
N PHE A 6 -10.32 9.38 21.19
CA PHE A 6 -9.28 10.37 21.03
C PHE A 6 -9.68 11.19 19.80
N LYS A 7 -10.47 12.24 20.03
CA LYS A 7 -10.67 13.30 19.06
C LYS A 7 -9.32 14.00 18.96
N ILE A 8 -8.48 13.52 18.05
CA ILE A 8 -7.27 14.25 17.65
C ILE A 8 -7.80 15.50 16.93
N GLU A 9 -8.11 16.55 17.68
CA GLU A 9 -8.28 17.88 17.14
C GLU A 9 -6.89 18.36 16.71
N THR A 10 -6.50 17.98 15.49
CA THR A 10 -5.41 18.66 14.78
C THR A 10 -5.87 20.11 14.55
N PRO A 11 -5.20 21.13 15.10
CA PRO A 11 -5.61 22.52 14.93
C PRO A 11 -5.46 22.91 13.46
N GLY A 12 -6.59 23.03 12.75
CA GLY A 12 -6.64 23.39 11.32
C GLY A 12 -7.72 22.68 10.51
N CYS A 13 -8.29 21.57 11.02
CA CYS A 13 -9.31 20.79 10.29
C CYS A 13 -10.71 21.40 10.45
N SER A 14 -10.94 22.54 9.78
CA SER A 14 -12.24 23.21 9.70
C SER A 14 -12.97 22.73 8.44
N SER A 15 -14.07 22.01 8.63
CA SER A 15 -14.96 21.47 7.60
C SER A 15 -15.60 22.58 6.76
N GLY A 16 -14.98 22.91 5.63
CA GLY A 16 -15.51 23.81 4.61
C GLY A 16 -15.01 23.39 3.23
N PHE A 17 -15.83 22.62 2.49
CA PHE A 17 -15.58 22.24 1.10
C PHE A 17 -15.82 23.45 0.19
N GLU A 18 -14.91 24.42 0.17
CA GLU A 18 -15.02 25.56 -0.75
C GLU A 18 -14.02 25.51 -1.92
N ASN A 19 -12.94 24.69 -1.88
CA ASN A 19 -11.94 24.63 -2.96
C ASN A 19 -11.22 23.26 -3.08
N ILE A 20 -10.64 22.97 -4.26
CA ILE A 20 -9.86 21.74 -4.54
C ILE A 20 -8.67 21.59 -3.56
N SER A 21 -7.99 22.68 -3.24
CA SER A 21 -6.87 22.70 -2.28
C SER A 21 -7.29 22.30 -0.85
N THR A 22 -8.49 22.66 -0.39
CA THR A 22 -9.00 22.24 0.92
C THR A 22 -9.42 20.77 0.94
N SER A 23 -9.80 20.20 -0.20
CA SER A 23 -10.07 18.76 -0.32
C SER A 23 -8.80 17.93 -0.16
N TYR A 24 -7.69 18.33 -0.80
CA TYR A 24 -6.41 17.63 -0.68
C TYR A 24 -5.86 17.67 0.75
N HIS A 25 -5.89 18.83 1.40
CA HIS A 25 -5.44 18.98 2.79
C HIS A 25 -6.31 18.19 3.79
N SER A 26 -7.60 18.01 3.51
CA SER A 26 -8.47 17.16 4.35
C SER A 26 -8.13 15.68 4.18
N LEU A 27 -7.80 15.25 2.95
CA LEU A 27 -7.40 13.88 2.64
C LEU A 27 -6.03 13.53 3.22
N GLU A 28 -5.07 14.46 3.22
CA GLU A 28 -3.78 14.29 3.91
C GLU A 28 -3.98 14.02 5.41
N CYS A 29 -4.84 14.76 6.09
CA CYS A 29 -5.21 14.51 7.49
C CYS A 29 -5.87 13.13 7.70
N GLU A 30 -6.69 12.68 6.75
CA GLU A 30 -7.29 11.33 6.80
C GLU A 30 -6.23 10.24 6.62
N PHE A 31 -5.26 10.42 5.72
CA PHE A 31 -4.15 9.49 5.54
C PHE A 31 -3.26 9.41 6.77
N GLU A 32 -2.91 10.55 7.39
CA GLU A 32 -2.15 10.57 8.65
C GLU A 32 -2.90 9.83 9.77
N SER A 33 -4.20 10.09 9.90
CA SER A 33 -5.06 9.41 10.87
C SER A 33 -5.12 7.90 10.61
N PHE A 34 -5.16 7.50 9.34
CA PHE A 34 -5.13 6.10 8.91
C PHE A 34 -3.78 5.44 9.22
N THR A 35 -2.64 6.12 9.01
CA THR A 35 -1.32 5.61 9.40
C THR A 35 -1.24 5.38 10.90
N VAL A 36 -1.74 6.31 11.72
CA VAL A 36 -1.80 6.17 13.18
C VAL A 36 -2.69 4.98 13.58
N LEU A 37 -3.85 4.82 12.94
CA LEU A 37 -4.72 3.66 13.17
C LEU A 37 -4.02 2.34 12.83
N ASN A 38 -3.33 2.27 11.68
CA ASN A 38 -2.55 1.08 11.30
C ASN A 38 -1.45 0.76 12.31
N PHE A 39 -0.75 1.77 12.82
CA PHE A 39 0.24 1.59 13.88
C PHE A 39 -0.39 0.98 15.14
N THR A 40 -1.55 1.47 15.57
CA THR A 40 -2.25 0.89 16.74
C THR A 40 -2.76 -0.52 16.50
N TYR A 41 -3.26 -0.83 15.30
CA TYR A 41 -3.78 -2.16 14.95
C TYR A 41 -2.66 -3.21 14.86
N LEU A 42 -1.47 -2.80 14.44
CA LEU A 42 -0.32 -3.68 14.32
C LEU A 42 0.53 -3.74 15.60
N ALA A 43 0.18 -3.00 16.66
CA ALA A 43 0.99 -2.88 17.88
C ALA A 43 1.34 -4.22 18.55
N ASP A 44 0.51 -5.25 18.38
CA ASP A 44 0.72 -6.59 18.93
C ASP A 44 1.65 -7.49 18.07
N LYS A 45 2.11 -7.01 16.92
CA LYS A 45 3.04 -7.73 16.03
C LYS A 45 4.49 -7.48 16.40
N ASP A 46 5.41 -8.30 15.90
CA ASP A 46 6.84 -8.01 16.05
C ASP A 46 7.23 -6.74 15.27
N PHE A 47 8.34 -6.11 15.66
CA PHE A 47 8.79 -4.84 15.08
C PHE A 47 8.93 -4.88 13.55
N ALA A 48 9.47 -5.96 12.98
CA ALA A 48 9.67 -6.07 11.55
C ALA A 48 8.33 -6.15 10.81
N SER A 49 7.40 -6.98 11.30
CA SER A 49 6.05 -7.08 10.75
C SER A 49 5.26 -5.76 10.88
N GLN A 50 5.45 -5.01 11.97
CA GLN A 50 4.83 -3.70 12.15
C GLN A 50 5.29 -2.71 11.08
N VAL A 51 6.61 -2.52 10.94
CA VAL A 51 7.19 -1.58 9.98
C VAL A 51 6.80 -1.97 8.55
N LEU A 52 6.90 -3.26 8.21
CA LEU A 52 6.52 -3.77 6.90
C LEU A 52 5.03 -3.54 6.61
N GLY A 53 4.16 -3.84 7.57
CA GLY A 53 2.72 -3.66 7.43
C GLY A 53 2.35 -2.19 7.18
N ILE A 54 2.91 -1.27 7.96
CA ILE A 54 2.69 0.17 7.79
C ILE A 54 3.13 0.62 6.39
N LEU A 55 4.33 0.23 5.95
CA LEU A 55 4.85 0.62 4.64
C LEU A 55 3.99 0.08 3.49
N ILE A 56 3.59 -1.19 3.53
CA ILE A 56 2.76 -1.80 2.49
C ILE A 56 1.38 -1.15 2.45
N VAL A 57 0.69 -1.06 3.59
CA VAL A 57 -0.68 -0.53 3.65
C VAL A 57 -0.70 0.93 3.23
N ASN A 58 0.25 1.74 3.71
CA ASN A 58 0.37 3.14 3.33
C ASN A 58 0.59 3.28 1.82
N SER A 59 1.58 2.57 1.28
CA SER A 59 1.91 2.64 -0.15
C SER A 59 0.73 2.23 -1.05
N LEU A 60 0.03 1.14 -0.72
CA LEU A 60 -1.13 0.68 -1.49
C LEU A 60 -2.28 1.68 -1.45
N VAL A 61 -2.56 2.24 -0.27
CA VAL A 61 -3.64 3.21 -0.09
C VAL A 61 -3.35 4.50 -0.87
N TYR A 62 -2.12 5.01 -0.85
CA TYR A 62 -1.72 6.17 -1.66
C TYR A 62 -1.83 5.89 -3.16
N ILE A 63 -1.38 4.72 -3.64
CA ILE A 63 -1.50 4.34 -5.05
C ILE A 63 -2.97 4.29 -5.47
N VAL A 64 -3.83 3.62 -4.69
CA VAL A 64 -5.27 3.51 -4.98
C VAL A 64 -5.93 4.88 -4.97
N TYR A 65 -5.64 5.71 -3.98
CA TYR A 65 -6.15 7.07 -3.89
C TYR A 65 -5.77 7.88 -5.14
N TYR A 66 -4.50 7.86 -5.53
CA TYR A 66 -4.00 8.59 -6.68
C TYR A 66 -4.68 8.13 -7.97
N MET A 67 -4.82 6.81 -8.17
CA MET A 67 -5.54 6.23 -9.30
C MET A 67 -7.01 6.68 -9.36
N LEU A 68 -7.71 6.69 -8.22
CA LEU A 68 -9.11 7.11 -8.11
C LEU A 68 -9.26 8.60 -8.43
N MET A 69 -8.37 9.45 -7.91
CA MET A 69 -8.41 10.89 -8.17
C MET A 69 -8.23 11.18 -9.65
N LYS A 70 -7.29 10.51 -10.34
CA LYS A 70 -7.13 10.64 -11.79
C LYS A 70 -8.34 10.15 -12.58
N PHE A 71 -9.03 9.12 -12.07
CA PHE A 71 -10.25 8.63 -12.68
C PHE A 71 -11.39 9.64 -12.55
N ILE A 72 -11.58 10.21 -11.35
CA ILE A 72 -12.60 11.22 -11.07
C ILE A 72 -12.39 12.48 -11.92
N HIS A 73 -11.13 12.93 -12.06
CA HIS A 73 -10.78 14.13 -12.83
C HIS A 73 -10.66 13.87 -14.34
N ASN A 74 -10.93 12.65 -14.80
CA ASN A 74 -10.81 12.22 -16.20
C ASN A 74 -9.45 12.57 -16.82
N GLU A 75 -8.36 12.31 -16.10
CA GLU A 75 -6.99 12.57 -16.56
C GLU A 75 -6.46 11.47 -17.50
N TYR A 76 -7.17 10.34 -17.62
CA TYR A 76 -6.88 9.26 -18.56
C TYR A 76 -7.38 9.59 -19.99
N LYS A 77 -6.82 10.64 -20.59
CA LYS A 77 -7.26 11.14 -21.91
C LYS A 77 -6.51 10.53 -23.08
N GLY A 78 -5.31 10.02 -22.85
CA GLY A 78 -4.46 9.44 -23.89
C GLY A 78 -4.74 7.95 -24.08
N GLY A 79 -3.90 7.27 -24.86
CA GLY A 79 -3.96 5.82 -25.05
C GLY A 79 -3.06 5.05 -24.09
N MET A 80 -2.27 5.74 -23.25
CA MET A 80 -1.22 5.12 -22.43
C MET A 80 -1.76 4.59 -21.10
N TRP A 81 -3.00 4.96 -20.70
CA TRP A 81 -3.71 4.35 -19.56
C TRP A 81 -3.81 2.81 -19.62
N LEU A 82 -3.75 2.21 -20.82
CA LEU A 82 -3.79 0.76 -20.98
C LEU A 82 -2.56 0.10 -20.34
N GLN A 83 -1.38 0.69 -20.50
CA GLN A 83 -0.14 0.18 -19.92
C GLN A 83 -0.20 0.21 -18.39
N THR A 84 -0.61 1.35 -17.81
CA THR A 84 -0.81 1.51 -16.37
C THR A 84 -1.86 0.53 -15.83
N SER A 85 -2.93 0.29 -16.58
CA SER A 85 -3.97 -0.68 -16.19
C SER A 85 -3.47 -2.13 -16.17
N ILE A 86 -2.63 -2.51 -17.14
CA ILE A 86 -2.01 -3.83 -17.18
C ILE A 86 -1.09 -4.03 -15.96
N TYR A 87 -0.21 -3.07 -15.67
CA TYR A 87 0.66 -3.15 -14.50
C TYR A 87 -0.12 -3.17 -13.19
N SER A 88 -1.22 -2.42 -13.10
CA SER A 88 -2.12 -2.43 -11.95
C SER A 88 -2.76 -3.80 -11.72
N ALA A 89 -3.27 -4.42 -12.80
CA ALA A 89 -3.84 -5.76 -12.73
C ALA A 89 -2.77 -6.80 -12.30
N MET A 90 -1.57 -6.73 -12.87
CA MET A 90 -0.45 -7.60 -12.47
C MET A 90 -0.08 -7.41 -10.99
N ALA A 91 0.03 -6.17 -10.53
CA ALA A 91 0.33 -5.86 -9.13
C ALA A 91 -0.72 -6.48 -8.19
N ILE A 92 -2.01 -6.33 -8.48
CA ILE A 92 -3.10 -6.92 -7.69
C ILE A 92 -2.99 -8.45 -7.67
N CYS A 93 -2.79 -9.08 -8.84
CA CYS A 93 -2.66 -10.53 -8.95
C CYS A 93 -1.45 -11.08 -8.17
N LEU A 94 -0.39 -10.29 -7.97
CA LEU A 94 0.79 -10.68 -7.20
C LEU A 94 0.66 -10.38 -5.70
N TRP A 95 0.02 -9.25 -5.34
CA TRP A 95 -0.20 -8.86 -3.94
C TRP A 95 -1.12 -9.83 -3.19
N VAL A 96 -2.22 -10.27 -3.80
CA VAL A 96 -3.19 -11.17 -3.15
C VAL A 96 -2.55 -12.48 -2.65
N PRO A 97 -1.85 -13.28 -3.48
CA PRO A 97 -1.20 -14.49 -3.00
C PRO A 97 -0.01 -14.19 -2.06
N SER A 98 0.71 -13.09 -2.28
CA SER A 98 1.80 -12.68 -1.39
C SER A 98 1.30 -12.43 0.04
N LEU A 99 0.25 -11.62 0.21
CA LEU A 99 -0.33 -11.33 1.53
C LEU A 99 -0.93 -12.57 2.19
N LYS A 100 -1.47 -13.51 1.39
CA LYS A 100 -1.90 -14.81 1.91
C LYS A 100 -0.72 -15.58 2.51
N PHE A 101 0.41 -15.67 1.81
CA PHE A 101 1.59 -16.36 2.34
C PHE A 101 2.21 -15.64 3.55
N PHE A 102 2.14 -14.30 3.59
CA PHE A 102 2.58 -13.50 4.73
C PHE A 102 1.83 -13.87 6.01
N THR A 103 0.50 -13.95 5.91
CA THR A 103 -0.38 -14.22 7.06
C THR A 103 -0.36 -15.68 7.49
N THR A 104 0.06 -16.59 6.62
CA THR A 104 0.11 -18.03 6.89
C THR A 104 1.35 -18.42 7.72
N LEU A 105 2.44 -17.62 7.70
CA LEU A 105 3.63 -17.87 8.52
C LEU A 105 4.09 -16.61 9.26
N LEU A 106 4.08 -16.65 10.59
CA LEU A 106 4.86 -15.75 11.42
C LEU A 106 6.34 -16.14 11.30
N THR A 107 7.07 -15.48 10.38
CA THR A 107 8.52 -15.62 10.33
C THR A 107 9.11 -15.15 11.65
N SER A 108 9.57 -16.10 12.46
CA SER A 108 10.10 -15.80 13.79
C SER A 108 11.58 -15.52 13.65
N TRP A 109 11.89 -14.28 13.30
CA TRP A 109 13.26 -13.80 13.08
C TRP A 109 14.09 -13.73 14.38
N ASP A 110 13.44 -13.87 15.54
CA ASP A 110 14.00 -13.75 16.87
C ASP A 110 14.39 -15.11 17.51
N LYS A 111 14.17 -16.23 16.81
CA LYS A 111 14.38 -17.58 17.36
C LYS A 111 15.78 -18.13 17.11
N ALA A 112 16.26 -18.95 18.04
CA ALA A 112 17.54 -19.62 17.90
C ALA A 112 17.51 -20.60 16.71
N PRO A 113 18.65 -20.85 16.02
CA PRO A 113 18.70 -21.77 14.88
C PRO A 113 18.20 -23.19 15.19
N ALA A 114 18.35 -23.65 16.43
CA ALA A 114 17.83 -24.96 16.86
C ALA A 114 16.29 -24.98 16.92
N GLU A 115 15.66 -23.95 17.49
CA GLU A 115 14.19 -23.83 17.58
C GLU A 115 13.55 -23.57 16.21
N SER A 116 14.26 -22.85 15.33
CA SER A 116 13.81 -22.66 13.94
C SER A 116 13.73 -23.98 13.18
N ARG A 117 14.72 -24.88 13.35
CA ARG A 117 14.75 -26.19 12.68
C ARG A 117 13.58 -27.09 13.06
N GLU A 118 13.10 -27.01 14.29
CA GLU A 118 11.94 -27.79 14.77
C GLU A 118 10.61 -27.33 14.14
N ARG A 119 10.57 -26.12 13.56
CA ARG A 119 9.39 -25.57 12.90
C ARG A 119 9.46 -25.54 11.38
N ASN A 120 10.53 -26.07 10.79
CA ASN A 120 10.62 -26.22 9.33
C ASN A 120 9.50 -27.16 8.85
N GLN A 121 8.65 -26.64 7.98
CA GLN A 121 7.63 -27.42 7.27
C GLN A 121 8.24 -27.98 5.98
N ASP A 122 7.60 -29.01 5.41
CA ASP A 122 8.00 -29.52 4.10
C ASP A 122 7.85 -28.43 3.03
N CYS A 123 8.83 -28.33 2.13
CA CYS A 123 8.85 -27.34 1.05
C CYS A 123 7.70 -27.62 0.06
N PHE A 124 6.92 -26.61 -0.29
CA PHE A 124 5.73 -26.80 -1.12
C PHE A 124 6.00 -26.66 -2.62
N LEU A 125 7.00 -25.86 -3.01
CA LEU A 125 7.30 -25.55 -4.40
C LEU A 125 8.62 -26.19 -4.82
N LEU A 126 8.56 -27.11 -5.79
CA LEU A 126 9.70 -27.85 -6.36
C LEU A 126 10.53 -28.64 -5.33
N GLY A 127 10.00 -28.86 -4.12
CA GLY A 127 10.73 -29.50 -3.02
C GLY A 127 11.91 -28.67 -2.49
N PHE A 128 11.98 -27.39 -2.83
CA PHE A 128 13.07 -26.50 -2.43
C PHE A 128 12.59 -25.20 -1.78
N TYR A 129 11.51 -24.61 -2.30
CA TYR A 129 10.99 -23.34 -1.80
C TYR A 129 9.84 -23.54 -0.82
N ASP A 130 9.90 -22.82 0.29
CA ASP A 130 8.82 -22.77 1.26
C ASP A 130 7.86 -21.58 0.99
N PHE A 131 6.86 -21.42 1.85
CA PHE A 131 5.89 -20.33 1.74
C PHE A 131 6.51 -18.94 1.97
N HIS A 132 7.60 -18.85 2.75
CA HIS A 132 8.30 -17.61 3.01
C HIS A 132 9.10 -17.17 1.78
N ASP A 133 9.76 -18.10 1.09
CA ASP A 133 10.43 -17.83 -0.18
C ASP A 133 9.44 -17.36 -1.25
N ALA A 134 8.27 -18.03 -1.33
CA ALA A 134 7.20 -17.63 -2.23
C ALA A 134 6.63 -16.25 -1.87
N TRP A 135 6.49 -15.94 -0.58
CA TRP A 135 6.13 -14.59 -0.12
C TRP A 135 7.13 -13.55 -0.63
N HIS A 136 8.43 -13.80 -0.47
CA HIS A 136 9.51 -12.87 -0.85
C HIS A 136 9.48 -12.61 -2.35
N PHE A 137 9.37 -13.67 -3.14
CA PHE A 137 9.34 -13.56 -4.59
C PHE A 137 8.10 -12.80 -5.08
N LEU A 138 6.91 -13.17 -4.61
CA LEU A 138 5.66 -12.54 -5.04
C LEU A 138 5.53 -11.09 -4.58
N SER A 139 5.93 -10.77 -3.34
CA SER A 139 5.90 -9.39 -2.83
C SER A 139 6.87 -8.48 -3.58
N ALA A 140 8.09 -8.96 -3.88
CA ALA A 140 9.07 -8.20 -4.64
C ALA A 140 8.57 -7.90 -6.07
N ALA A 141 7.97 -8.89 -6.74
CA ALA A 141 7.37 -8.71 -8.05
C ALA A 141 6.15 -7.75 -7.98
N ALA A 142 5.32 -7.87 -6.95
CA ALA A 142 4.18 -6.98 -6.74
C ALA A 142 4.62 -5.52 -6.54
N LEU A 143 5.63 -5.29 -5.70
CA LEU A 143 6.24 -3.97 -5.48
C LEU A 143 6.83 -3.39 -6.77
N PHE A 144 7.53 -4.21 -7.56
CA PHE A 144 8.04 -3.78 -8.84
C PHE A 144 6.92 -3.32 -9.79
N CYS A 145 5.85 -4.11 -9.93
CA CYS A 145 4.69 -3.69 -10.71
C CYS A 145 4.01 -2.44 -10.14
N SER A 146 3.93 -2.28 -8.82
CA SER A 146 3.42 -1.06 -8.18
C SER A 146 4.27 0.18 -8.51
N PHE A 147 5.59 0.04 -8.59
CA PHE A 147 6.45 1.14 -9.05
C PHE A 147 6.29 1.43 -10.53
N LEU A 148 6.07 0.41 -11.37
CA LEU A 148 5.74 0.64 -12.78
C LEU A 148 4.44 1.41 -12.93
N VAL A 149 3.41 1.12 -12.11
CA VAL A 149 2.17 1.92 -12.08
C VAL A 149 2.49 3.38 -11.76
N LEU A 150 3.25 3.65 -10.68
CA LEU A 150 3.61 5.02 -10.30
C LEU A 150 4.44 5.75 -11.37
N LEU A 151 5.23 5.02 -12.17
CA LEU A 151 6.02 5.61 -13.25
C LEU A 151 5.17 5.95 -14.48
N THR A 152 4.15 5.15 -14.79
CA THR A 152 3.38 5.30 -16.04
C THR A 152 2.02 5.98 -15.85
N ILE A 153 1.60 6.22 -14.60
CA ILE A 153 0.28 6.80 -14.30
C ILE A 153 0.08 8.22 -14.85
N ASP A 154 1.17 8.96 -15.04
CA ASP A 154 1.17 10.34 -15.56
C ASP A 154 1.57 10.46 -17.03
N ASP A 155 1.85 9.34 -17.71
CA ASP A 155 2.34 9.38 -19.10
C ASP A 155 1.33 10.12 -20.01
N ASP A 156 0.03 9.93 -19.79
CA ASP A 156 -1.04 10.61 -20.55
C ASP A 156 -1.07 12.14 -20.35
N LEU A 157 -0.38 12.66 -19.34
CA LEU A 157 -0.30 14.09 -19.02
C LEU A 157 0.98 14.76 -19.54
N ILE A 158 1.85 14.06 -20.27
CA ILE A 158 3.16 14.60 -20.71
C ILE A 158 3.04 15.88 -21.55
N ALA A 159 1.96 16.03 -22.31
CA ALA A 159 1.67 17.21 -23.14
C ALA A 159 0.77 18.24 -22.45
N THR A 160 0.30 17.95 -21.23
CA THR A 160 -0.62 18.81 -20.47
C THR A 160 0.19 19.83 -19.67
N SER A 161 -0.23 21.10 -19.70
CA SER A 161 0.38 22.14 -18.86
C SER A 161 0.17 21.82 -17.39
N LYS A 162 1.19 22.04 -16.55
CA LYS A 162 1.09 21.78 -15.10
C LYS A 162 -0.05 22.53 -14.41
N ALA A 163 -0.44 23.69 -14.94
CA ALA A 163 -1.55 24.47 -14.42
C ALA A 163 -2.92 23.83 -14.68
N ASP A 164 -3.00 22.90 -15.64
CA ASP A 164 -4.23 22.23 -16.07
C ASP A 164 -4.34 20.79 -15.51
N ILE A 165 -3.35 20.35 -14.72
CA ILE A 165 -3.37 19.06 -14.02
C ILE A 165 -4.09 19.25 -12.69
N ALA A 166 -5.21 18.56 -12.51
CA ALA A 166 -6.04 18.69 -11.31
C ALA A 166 -5.48 17.88 -10.13
N VAL A 167 -4.79 16.77 -10.44
CA VAL A 167 -4.22 15.83 -9.47
C VAL A 167 -2.70 15.79 -9.65
N PHE A 168 -1.98 16.54 -8.81
CA PHE A 168 -0.52 16.59 -8.79
C PHE A 168 0.03 16.02 -7.49
#